data_AF-A0A6J4UHT2-F1
#
_entry.id   AF-A0A6J4UHT2-F1
#
_cell.length_a   1.000
_cell.length_b   1.000
_cell.length_c   1.000
_cell.angle_alpha   90.00
_cell.angle_beta   90.00
_cell.angle_gamma   90.00
#
_symmetry.space_group_name_H-M   'P 1'
#
loop_
_entity.id
_entity.type
_entity.pdbx_description
1 polymer ?
#
loop_
_entity_poly.entity_id
_entity_poly.type
_entity_poly.pdbx_seq_one_letter_code
_entity_poly.pdbx_strand_id
1 'polypeptide(L)'
;MRRPPDLAAREREAIAALSRGLGDLDDETRGALRDALGRDDLQLTGGDWGCRDDGEGCLLSLAAWQLGLPGGDALLPRSIAAVRLPVLFDQAWALILQRTGNAEEADRTVRRLLEVALDELDERGTRTEAWEADFPPADAERLAVLRA
;
A
#
# COMPACT_ATOMS: atom_id res chain seq x y z
N MET A 1 -26.91 16.15 -16.03
CA MET A 1 -26.04 16.39 -14.86
C MET A 1 -25.87 15.07 -14.13
N ARG A 2 -24.66 14.52 -14.01
CA ARG A 2 -24.44 13.32 -13.18
C ARG A 2 -24.53 13.75 -11.70
N ARG A 3 -25.37 13.08 -10.92
CA ARG A 3 -25.43 13.25 -9.46
C ARG A 3 -24.03 12.93 -8.92
N PRO A 4 -23.43 13.77 -8.06
CA PRO A 4 -22.15 13.44 -7.46
C PRO A 4 -22.27 12.08 -6.77
N PRO A 5 -21.27 11.19 -6.91
CA PRO A 5 -21.29 9.88 -6.27
C PRO A 5 -21.44 10.05 -4.76
N ASP A 6 -22.22 9.17 -4.14
CA ASP A 6 -22.39 9.17 -2.69
C ASP A 6 -21.02 9.00 -2.00
N LEU A 7 -20.87 9.54 -0.80
CA LEU A 7 -19.60 9.54 -0.06
C LEU A 7 -19.04 8.12 0.11
N ALA A 8 -19.89 7.14 0.38
CA ALA A 8 -19.48 5.74 0.56
C ALA A 8 -19.04 5.09 -0.76
N ALA A 9 -19.62 5.48 -1.91
CA ALA A 9 -19.14 5.06 -3.22
C ALA A 9 -17.74 5.59 -3.52
N ARG A 10 -17.48 6.85 -3.18
CA ARG A 10 -16.15 7.47 -3.31
C ARG A 10 -15.13 6.83 -2.37
N GLU A 11 -15.52 6.54 -1.13
CA GLU A 11 -14.68 5.86 -0.13
C GLU A 11 -14.28 4.46 -0.64
N ARG A 12 -15.25 3.66 -1.13
CA ARG A 12 -14.96 2.34 -1.71
C ARG A 12 -14.02 2.43 -2.91
N GLU A 13 -14.20 3.41 -3.79
CA GLU A 13 -13.34 3.60 -4.96
C GLU A 13 -11.91 3.98 -4.55
N ALA A 14 -11.76 4.88 -3.56
CA ALA A 14 -10.47 5.28 -3.04
C ALA A 14 -9.74 4.11 -2.35
N ILE A 15 -10.44 3.33 -1.53
CA ILE A 15 -9.89 2.12 -0.89
C ILE A 15 -9.45 1.12 -1.96
N ALA A 16 -10.27 0.84 -2.96
CA ALA A 16 -9.91 -0.09 -4.03
C ALA A 16 -8.72 0.40 -4.86
N ALA A 17 -8.61 1.72 -5.10
CA ALA A 17 -7.46 2.29 -5.78
C ALA A 17 -6.18 2.18 -4.93
N LEU A 18 -6.27 2.45 -3.63
CA LEU A 18 -5.17 2.28 -2.69
C LEU A 18 -4.69 0.82 -2.62
N SER A 19 -5.61 -0.15 -2.47
CA SER A 19 -5.26 -1.58 -2.47
C SER A 19 -4.59 -2.03 -3.77
N ARG A 20 -5.02 -1.51 -4.92
CA ARG A 20 -4.32 -1.77 -6.19
C ARG A 20 -2.93 -1.15 -6.22
N GLY A 21 -2.80 0.09 -5.77
CA GLY A 21 -1.50 0.77 -5.68
C GLY A 21 -0.52 0.03 -4.78
N LEU A 22 -0.99 -0.57 -3.67
CA LEU A 22 -0.19 -1.44 -2.82
C LEU A 22 0.30 -2.69 -3.56
N GLY A 23 -0.56 -3.31 -4.37
CA GLY A 23 -0.20 -4.48 -5.17
C GLY A 23 0.82 -4.20 -6.27
N ASP A 24 0.96 -2.94 -6.70
CA ASP A 24 1.95 -2.52 -7.71
C ASP A 24 3.33 -2.20 -7.09
N LEU A 25 3.47 -2.26 -5.76
CA LEU A 25 4.76 -2.12 -5.08
C LEU A 25 5.57 -3.41 -5.16
N ASP A 26 6.90 -3.27 -5.18
CA ASP A 26 7.81 -4.40 -5.02
C ASP A 26 7.67 -5.05 -3.63
N ASP A 27 8.05 -6.33 -3.54
CA ASP A 27 7.89 -7.15 -2.34
C ASP A 27 8.67 -6.60 -1.13
N GLU A 28 9.84 -6.02 -1.38
CA GLU A 28 10.67 -5.39 -0.33
C GLU A 28 9.94 -4.19 0.29
N THR A 29 9.39 -3.32 -0.55
CA THR A 29 8.59 -2.18 -0.09
C THR A 29 7.31 -2.62 0.61
N ARG A 30 6.60 -3.64 0.10
CA ARG A 30 5.40 -4.20 0.75
C ARG A 30 5.72 -4.80 2.13
N GLY A 31 6.81 -5.55 2.24
CA GLY A 31 7.29 -6.12 3.51
C GLY A 31 7.62 -5.03 4.53
N ALA A 32 8.34 -3.99 4.08
CA ALA A 32 8.66 -2.84 4.93
C ALA A 32 7.42 -2.10 5.46
N LEU A 33 6.38 -1.97 4.62
CA LEU A 33 5.10 -1.40 5.05
C LEU A 33 4.42 -2.24 6.13
N ARG A 34 4.44 -3.57 6.00
CA ARG A 34 3.86 -4.47 6.99
C ARG A 34 4.57 -4.36 8.33
N ASP A 35 5.91 -4.40 8.31
CA ASP A 35 6.71 -4.28 9.53
C ASP A 35 6.44 -2.96 10.26
N ALA A 36 6.33 -1.86 9.50
CA ALA A 36 6.01 -0.56 10.08
C ALA A 36 4.58 -0.52 10.65
N LEU A 37 3.59 -1.12 9.97
CA LEU A 37 2.23 -1.22 10.49
C LEU A 37 2.12 -2.13 11.72
N GLY A 38 3.04 -3.08 11.91
CA GLY A 38 3.10 -3.90 13.12
C GLY A 38 3.56 -3.16 14.38
N ARG A 39 3.91 -1.88 14.28
CA ARG A 39 4.33 -1.04 15.41
C ARG A 39 3.13 -0.34 16.07
N ASP A 40 2.97 -0.56 17.37
CA ASP A 40 1.88 0.01 18.19
C ASP A 40 2.05 1.51 18.48
N ASP A 41 3.27 2.05 18.32
CA ASP A 41 3.61 3.45 18.63
C ASP A 41 3.41 4.42 17.46
N LEU A 42 2.81 3.95 16.37
CA LEU A 42 2.72 4.68 15.11
C LEU A 42 1.32 5.23 14.87
N GLN A 43 1.23 6.48 14.40
CA GLN A 43 -0.02 7.10 13.95
C GLN A 43 0.03 7.39 12.45
N LEU A 44 -1.01 6.96 11.75
CA LEU A 44 -1.19 7.25 10.34
C LEU A 44 -1.98 8.54 10.22
N THR A 45 -1.46 9.48 9.44
CA THR A 45 -2.15 10.73 9.11
C THR A 45 -1.96 11.03 7.63
N GLY A 46 -2.99 11.60 7.00
CA GLY A 46 -2.90 12.13 5.64
C GLY A 46 -2.05 13.39 5.60
N GLY A 47 -1.31 13.57 4.51
CA GLY A 47 -0.45 14.72 4.30
C GLY A 47 1.04 14.41 4.39
N ASP A 48 1.71 14.98 3.39
CA ASP A 48 3.15 15.06 3.15
C ASP A 48 3.93 13.76 2.91
N TRP A 49 4.90 13.90 2.01
CA TRP A 49 5.84 12.85 1.68
C TRP A 49 7.12 13.05 2.48
N GLY A 50 7.27 12.31 3.57
CA GLY A 50 8.58 12.14 4.21
C GLY A 50 9.13 13.35 4.97
N CYS A 51 8.30 14.15 5.64
CA CYS A 51 8.82 14.98 6.72
C CYS A 51 9.01 14.09 7.96
N ARG A 52 10.27 13.96 8.43
CA ARG A 52 10.75 13.30 9.66
C ARG A 52 9.72 12.56 10.53
N ASP A 53 9.99 11.27 10.76
CA ASP A 53 9.31 10.39 11.73
C ASP A 53 9.27 11.00 13.15
N ASP A 54 8.17 11.66 13.46
CA ASP A 54 7.74 12.09 14.80
C ASP A 54 6.65 11.17 15.37
N GLY A 55 6.41 10.01 14.73
CA GLY A 55 5.32 9.10 15.03
C GLY A 55 4.02 9.41 14.27
N GLU A 56 3.94 10.51 13.51
CA GLU A 56 2.85 10.83 12.59
C GLU A 56 3.38 10.76 11.14
N GLY A 57 2.79 9.92 10.27
CA GLY A 57 3.31 9.84 8.90
C GLY A 57 2.47 9.10 7.88
N CYS A 58 2.69 9.45 6.61
CA CYS A 58 2.12 8.72 5.47
C CYS A 58 2.83 7.39 5.23
N LEU A 59 2.10 6.42 4.67
CA LEU A 59 2.51 5.03 4.54
C LEU A 59 3.90 4.82 3.92
N LEU A 60 4.25 5.54 2.86
CA LEU A 60 5.55 5.38 2.20
C LEU A 60 6.74 5.97 2.97
N SER A 61 6.50 6.96 3.81
CA SER A 61 7.53 7.49 4.70
C SER A 61 7.96 6.41 5.69
N LEU A 62 7.01 5.58 6.12
CA LEU A 62 7.23 4.46 7.02
C LEU A 62 8.01 3.32 6.36
N ALA A 63 7.65 2.95 5.13
CA ALA A 63 8.45 1.98 4.35
C ALA A 63 9.88 2.47 4.16
N ALA A 64 10.06 3.73 3.77
CA ALA A 64 11.39 4.28 3.59
C ALA A 64 12.21 4.23 4.88
N TRP A 65 11.62 4.60 6.01
CA TRP A 65 12.26 4.49 7.31
C TRP A 65 12.63 3.05 7.67
N GLN A 66 11.70 2.10 7.49
CA GLN A 66 11.93 0.68 7.76
C GLN A 66 13.06 0.10 6.88
N LEU A 67 13.22 0.61 5.67
CA LEU A 67 14.32 0.28 4.75
C LEU A 67 15.62 1.06 5.02
N GLY A 68 15.67 1.89 6.07
CA GLY A 68 16.82 2.73 6.39
C GLY A 68 17.12 3.82 5.36
N LEU A 69 16.11 4.21 4.57
CA LEU A 69 16.22 5.25 3.56
C LEU A 69 16.03 6.64 4.18
N PRO A 70 16.64 7.69 3.58
CA PRO A 70 16.61 9.05 4.13
C PRO A 70 15.22 9.71 4.09
N GLY A 71 14.28 9.15 3.33
CA GLY A 71 12.92 9.65 3.16
C GLY A 71 12.19 8.93 2.04
N GLY A 72 10.89 9.18 1.92
CA GLY A 72 10.06 8.48 0.93
C GLY A 72 10.43 8.78 -0.53
N ASP A 73 11.04 9.93 -0.83
CA ASP A 73 11.56 10.24 -2.17
C ASP A 73 12.61 9.21 -2.65
N ALA A 74 13.30 8.53 -1.73
CA ALA A 74 14.25 7.47 -2.08
C ALA A 74 13.56 6.22 -2.65
N LEU A 75 12.23 6.10 -2.50
CA LEU A 75 11.42 5.04 -3.11
C LEU A 75 11.02 5.36 -4.55
N LEU A 76 11.05 6.64 -4.97
CA LEU A 76 10.70 7.07 -6.33
C LEU A 76 11.44 6.30 -7.44
N PRO A 77 12.76 6.11 -7.37
CA PRO A 77 13.50 5.40 -8.41
C PRO A 77 13.25 3.88 -8.39
N ARG A 78 12.73 3.34 -7.27
CA ARG A 78 12.52 1.91 -7.06
C ARG A 78 11.14 1.46 -7.53
N SER A 79 10.13 2.33 -7.43
CA SER A 79 8.77 2.01 -7.82
C SER A 79 7.98 3.23 -8.30
N ILE A 80 7.48 3.18 -9.55
CA ILE A 80 6.52 4.18 -10.06
C ILE A 80 5.22 4.16 -9.24
N ALA A 81 4.85 3.01 -8.65
CA ALA A 81 3.69 2.91 -7.77
C ALA A 81 3.89 3.71 -6.48
N ALA A 82 5.13 3.83 -5.99
CA ALA A 82 5.48 4.70 -4.86
C ALA A 82 5.20 6.19 -5.13
N VAL A 83 5.15 6.64 -6.39
CA VAL A 83 4.75 8.02 -6.74
C VAL A 83 3.26 8.26 -6.45
N ARG A 84 2.42 7.25 -6.69
CA ARG A 84 0.95 7.40 -6.68
C ARG A 84 0.33 7.12 -5.32
N LEU A 85 0.96 6.24 -4.54
CA LEU A 85 0.41 5.75 -3.28
C LEU A 85 0.09 6.87 -2.27
N PRO A 86 0.90 7.92 -2.09
CA PRO A 86 0.59 9.00 -1.14
C PRO A 86 -0.73 9.69 -1.46
N VAL A 87 -0.96 10.01 -2.73
CA VAL A 87 -2.20 10.67 -3.18
C VAL A 87 -3.42 9.77 -2.97
N LEU A 88 -3.27 8.47 -3.23
CA LEU A 88 -4.34 7.48 -3.01
C LEU A 88 -4.64 7.32 -1.51
N PHE A 89 -3.61 7.31 -0.67
CA PHE A 89 -3.73 7.26 0.77
C PHE A 89 -4.44 8.51 1.30
N ASP A 90 -4.00 9.71 0.91
CA ASP A 90 -4.60 10.98 1.32
C ASP A 90 -6.07 11.06 0.92
N GLN A 91 -6.42 10.56 -0.27
CA GLN A 91 -7.79 10.51 -0.73
C GLN A 91 -8.66 9.57 0.14
N ALA A 92 -8.16 8.37 0.44
CA ALA A 92 -8.86 7.42 1.30
C ALA A 92 -9.00 7.98 2.73
N TRP A 93 -7.91 8.52 3.28
CA TRP A 93 -7.86 9.18 4.59
C TRP A 93 -8.91 10.29 4.70
N ALA A 94 -8.93 11.23 3.74
CA ALA A 94 -9.86 12.35 3.75
C ALA A 94 -11.32 11.92 3.72
N LEU A 95 -11.65 10.87 2.95
CA LEU A 95 -13.02 10.34 2.86
C LEU A 95 -13.44 9.63 4.15
N ILE A 96 -12.54 8.86 4.76
CA ILE A 96 -12.78 8.19 6.04
C ILE A 96 -12.93 9.24 7.16
N LEU A 97 -12.04 10.23 7.21
CA LEU A 97 -12.12 11.34 8.17
C LEU A 97 -13.42 12.13 8.00
N GLN A 98 -13.86 12.37 6.76
CA GLN A 98 -15.14 13.02 6.48
C GLN A 98 -16.33 12.21 6.99
N ARG A 99 -16.25 10.87 6.96
CA ARG A 99 -17.29 9.98 7.47
C ARG A 99 -17.28 9.88 9.00
N THR A 100 -16.11 9.74 9.62
CA THR A 100 -15.99 9.53 11.06
C THR A 100 -16.08 10.82 11.86
N GLY A 101 -15.62 11.95 11.28
CA GLY A 101 -15.43 13.20 12.01
C GLY A 101 -14.39 13.10 13.13
N ASN A 102 -13.61 12.02 13.17
CA ASN A 102 -12.68 11.69 14.24
C ASN A 102 -11.39 11.10 13.64
N ALA A 103 -10.25 11.74 13.92
CA ALA A 103 -8.94 11.35 13.39
C ALA A 103 -8.42 10.02 13.97
N GLU A 104 -8.63 9.74 15.26
CA GLU A 104 -8.24 8.46 15.88
C GLU A 104 -9.05 7.28 15.33
N GLU A 105 -10.33 7.51 15.00
CA GLU A 105 -11.14 6.49 14.34
C GLU A 105 -10.75 6.32 12.86
N ALA A 106 -10.36 7.41 12.20
CA ALA A 106 -9.85 7.36 10.83
C ALA A 106 -8.52 6.59 10.77
N ASP A 107 -7.59 6.84 11.68
CA ASP A 107 -6.34 6.10 11.85
C ASP A 107 -6.58 4.60 12.01
N ARG A 108 -7.34 4.19 13.03
CA ARG A 108 -7.67 2.77 13.25
C ARG A 108 -8.35 2.12 12.04
N THR A 109 -9.22 2.84 11.36
CA THR A 109 -9.91 2.33 10.17
C THR A 109 -8.94 2.13 9.01
N VAL A 110 -8.12 3.14 8.71
CA VAL A 110 -7.15 3.10 7.61
C VAL A 110 -6.09 2.05 7.87
N ARG A 111 -5.52 2.00 9.08
CA ARG A 111 -4.57 0.96 9.51
C ARG A 111 -5.12 -0.44 9.23
N ARG A 112 -6.33 -0.73 9.71
CA ARG A 112 -6.96 -2.04 9.52
C ARG A 112 -7.19 -2.37 8.04
N LEU A 113 -7.58 -1.38 7.24
CA LEU A 113 -7.76 -1.57 5.79
C LEU A 113 -6.43 -1.90 5.09
N LEU A 114 -5.34 -1.25 5.51
CA LEU A 114 -4.01 -1.49 4.96
C LEU A 114 -3.47 -2.86 5.36
N GLU A 115 -3.63 -3.27 6.62
CA GLU A 115 -3.28 -4.61 7.11
C GLU A 115 -3.98 -5.69 6.29
N VAL A 116 -5.31 -5.61 6.16
CA VAL A 116 -6.10 -6.56 5.37
C VAL A 116 -5.65 -6.58 3.90
N ALA A 117 -5.39 -5.41 3.30
CA ALA A 117 -4.96 -5.34 1.91
C ALA A 117 -3.57 -5.97 1.70
N LEU A 118 -2.63 -5.74 2.61
CA LEU A 118 -1.29 -6.32 2.53
C LEU A 118 -1.30 -7.83 2.79
N ASP A 119 -2.14 -8.32 3.70
CA ASP A 119 -2.30 -9.75 3.96
C ASP A 119 -2.91 -10.47 2.75
N GLU A 120 -3.96 -9.91 2.14
CA GLU A 120 -4.57 -10.47 0.92
C GLU A 120 -3.58 -10.52 -0.26
N LEU A 121 -2.67 -9.56 -0.37
CA LEU A 121 -1.66 -9.53 -1.43
C LEU A 121 -0.58 -10.61 -1.24
N ASP A 122 -0.23 -10.94 0.00
CA ASP A 122 0.68 -12.04 0.31
C ASP A 122 0.04 -13.40 0.10
N GLU A 123 -1.24 -13.57 0.48
CA GLU A 123 -1.99 -14.79 0.17
C GLU A 123 -2.09 -15.03 -1.35
N ARG A 124 -2.17 -13.96 -2.15
CA ARG A 124 -2.14 -14.05 -3.62
C ARG A 124 -0.74 -14.30 -4.17
N GLY A 125 0.29 -13.70 -3.59
CA GLY A 125 1.69 -13.93 -3.95
C GLY A 125 2.11 -15.38 -3.69
N THR A 126 1.87 -15.87 -2.46
CA THR A 126 2.12 -17.27 -2.06
C THR A 126 1.33 -18.28 -2.89
N ARG A 127 0.09 -17.95 -3.32
CA ARG A 127 -0.67 -18.80 -4.24
C ARG A 127 -0.09 -18.83 -5.65
N THR A 128 0.47 -17.72 -6.12
CA THR A 128 1.17 -17.65 -7.42
C THR A 128 2.48 -18.45 -7.36
N GLU A 129 3.27 -18.29 -6.30
CA GLU A 129 4.50 -19.06 -6.07
C GLU A 129 4.24 -20.56 -5.91
N ALA A 130 3.17 -20.94 -5.21
CA ALA A 130 2.76 -22.34 -5.08
C ALA A 130 2.29 -22.93 -6.41
N TRP A 131 1.62 -22.14 -7.26
CA TRP A 131 1.24 -22.56 -8.62
C TRP A 131 2.44 -22.68 -9.56
N GLU A 132 3.45 -21.81 -9.44
CA GLU A 132 4.70 -21.86 -10.20
C GLU A 132 5.62 -23.01 -9.76
N ALA A 133 5.66 -23.33 -8.47
CA ALA A 133 6.41 -24.46 -7.91
C ALA A 133 5.85 -25.83 -8.33
N ASP A 134 4.57 -25.93 -8.72
CA ASP A 134 3.93 -27.15 -9.21
C ASP A 134 4.07 -27.35 -10.73
N PHE A 135 4.74 -26.45 -11.47
CA PHE A 135 5.08 -26.70 -12.87
C PHE A 135 6.28 -27.64 -12.97
N PRO A 136 6.19 -28.76 -13.71
CA PRO A 136 7.33 -29.64 -13.91
C PRO A 136 8.45 -28.87 -14.65
N PRO A 137 9.73 -29.10 -14.30
CA PRO A 137 10.87 -28.32 -14.80
C PRO A 137 11.05 -28.36 -16.34
N ALA A 138 10.33 -29.25 -17.03
CA ALA A 138 10.35 -29.35 -18.49
C ALA A 138 9.71 -28.15 -19.23
N ASP A 139 8.85 -27.36 -18.56
CA ASP A 139 8.16 -26.23 -19.21
C ASP A 139 8.77 -24.85 -18.85
N ALA A 140 9.59 -24.78 -17.79
CA ALA A 140 10.34 -23.57 -17.44
C ALA A 140 11.42 -23.21 -18.49
N GLU A 141 12.07 -24.21 -19.09
CA GLU A 141 13.03 -23.99 -20.20
C GLU A 141 12.35 -23.50 -21.48
N ARG A 142 11.07 -23.84 -21.72
CA ARG A 142 10.31 -23.38 -22.89
C ARG A 142 9.88 -21.92 -22.79
N LEU A 143 9.67 -21.41 -21.57
CA LEU A 143 9.29 -20.01 -21.34
C LEU A 143 10.48 -19.03 -21.41
N ALA A 144 11.71 -19.50 -21.13
CA ALA A 144 12.92 -18.69 -21.30
C ALA A 144 13.22 -18.36 -22.77
N VAL A 145 12.81 -19.22 -23.71
CA VAL A 145 12.98 -19.01 -25.16
C VAL A 145 12.00 -17.97 -25.73
N LEU A 146 10.90 -17.67 -25.04
CA LEU A 146 9.91 -16.67 -25.48
C LEU A 146 10.17 -15.26 -24.95
N ARG A 147 11.23 -15.07 -24.13
CA ARG A 147 11.64 -13.77 -23.58
C ARG A 147 13.00 -13.28 -24.12
N ALA A 148 13.57 -13.95 -25.12
CA ALA A 148 14.70 -13.45 -25.93
C ALA A 148 14.20 -12.81 -27.22
#